data_AF-A0A7Y0PKV6-F1
#
_entry.id   AF-A0A7Y0PKV6-F1
#
_cell.length_a   1.000
_cell.length_b   1.000
_cell.length_c   1.000
_cell.angle_alpha   90.00
_cell.angle_beta   90.00
_cell.angle_gamma   90.00
#
_symmetry.space_group_name_H-M   'P 1'
#
loop_
_entity.id
_entity.type
_entity.pdbx_description
1 polymer ?
#
loop_
_entity_poly.entity_id
_entity_poly.type
_entity_poly.pdbx_seq_one_letter_code
_entity_poly.pdbx_strand_id
1 'polypeptide(L)'
;MMVQNENIKVFFDESGKRKDKPNLMGGLSIPSKIYSLPEIEALSQQLRDGTVKLHWKDVTGKADYRTNIVKALNLIAEYHHLLKFNVIHYDYSMLANRRGFGEDLIDRMIYTKFPERIIYGLLRGYGRTVDITTDIYIEDSTEYKSFQLNDLIKEQLNIQSLYRGEHYVVLTSQLVPKGEEIGVEITDLLLGVIRNIIENKPDSESKQYQIRNSVIISLLKNPKFYSLISNIKYFEWSNVRELTEINFNDYLQIFIANHYEYWK
;
A
#
# COMPACT_ATOMS: atom_id res chain seq x y z
N MET A 1 -13.99 24.23 -22.74
CA MET A 1 -13.21 22.98 -22.65
C MET A 1 -13.97 22.08 -21.70
N MET A 2 -14.44 20.90 -22.15
CA MET A 2 -15.12 19.97 -21.24
C MET A 2 -14.09 19.37 -20.30
N VAL A 3 -14.23 19.62 -19.01
CA VAL A 3 -13.40 18.99 -17.99
C VAL A 3 -13.97 17.60 -17.71
N GLN A 4 -13.13 16.58 -17.78
CA GLN A 4 -13.52 15.21 -17.44
C GLN A 4 -13.47 15.05 -15.93
N ASN A 5 -14.57 14.59 -15.33
CA ASN A 5 -14.61 14.25 -13.91
C ASN A 5 -14.40 12.75 -13.75
N GLU A 6 -13.28 12.36 -13.15
CA GLU A 6 -12.98 10.97 -12.84
C GLU A 6 -13.00 10.74 -11.32
N ASN A 7 -13.41 9.54 -10.91
CA ASN A 7 -13.49 9.16 -9.50
C ASN A 7 -12.49 8.04 -9.22
N ILE A 8 -11.69 8.21 -8.18
CA ILE A 8 -10.63 7.29 -7.76
C ILE A 8 -10.79 6.97 -6.29
N LYS A 9 -10.74 5.70 -5.94
CA LYS A 9 -10.66 5.24 -4.54
C LYS A 9 -9.21 5.08 -4.14
N VAL A 10 -8.86 5.56 -2.95
CA VAL A 10 -7.50 5.42 -2.39
C VAL A 10 -7.58 4.64 -1.09
N PHE A 11 -6.71 3.64 -0.97
CA PHE A 11 -6.59 2.77 0.19
C PHE A 11 -5.21 2.93 0.81
N PHE A 12 -5.14 2.98 2.14
CA PHE A 12 -3.90 3.24 2.86
C PHE A 12 -3.72 2.29 4.04
N ASP A 13 -2.48 1.80 4.20
CA ASP A 13 -2.09 0.91 5.29
C ASP A 13 -0.56 1.00 5.60
N GLU A 14 -0.12 0.35 6.68
CA GLU A 14 1.28 0.21 7.08
C GLU A 14 1.70 -1.23 7.37
N SER A 15 2.99 -1.52 7.18
CA SER A 15 3.57 -2.82 7.52
C SER A 15 4.90 -2.64 8.25
N GLY A 16 5.01 -3.29 9.41
CA GLY A 16 6.19 -3.19 10.28
C GLY A 16 6.21 -1.89 11.08
N LYS A 17 6.10 -1.98 12.42
CA LYS A 17 6.10 -0.82 13.33
C LYS A 17 7.36 -0.78 14.19
N ARG A 18 7.87 0.43 14.45
CA ARG A 18 8.97 0.70 15.40
C ARG A 18 10.21 -0.18 15.16
N LYS A 19 10.38 -1.26 15.93
CA LYS A 19 11.52 -2.18 15.84
C LYS A 19 11.34 -3.27 14.77
N ASP A 20 10.11 -3.48 14.32
CA ASP A 20 9.78 -4.48 13.31
C ASP A 20 10.06 -3.91 11.91
N LYS A 21 11.32 -4.04 11.48
CA LYS A 21 11.82 -3.51 10.19
C LYS A 21 11.61 -4.54 9.06
N PRO A 22 11.53 -4.08 7.79
CA PRO A 22 11.46 -2.68 7.35
C PRO A 22 10.11 -2.03 7.72
N ASN A 23 10.12 -0.73 8.02
CA ASN A 23 8.89 0.03 8.31
C ASN A 23 8.35 0.64 7.01
N LEU A 24 7.20 0.15 6.56
CA LEU A 24 6.58 0.55 5.29
C LEU A 24 5.23 1.21 5.54
N MET A 25 4.91 2.21 4.74
CA MET A 25 3.56 2.75 4.56
C MET A 25 3.23 2.75 3.07
N GLY A 26 2.00 2.39 2.71
CA GLY A 26 1.59 2.23 1.32
C GLY A 26 0.23 2.84 1.04
N GLY A 27 0.07 3.36 -0.17
CA GLY A 27 -1.20 3.86 -0.67
C GLY A 27 -1.47 3.33 -2.07
N LEU A 28 -2.61 2.67 -2.25
CA LEU A 28 -3.09 2.10 -3.51
C LEU A 28 -4.24 2.94 -4.06
N SER A 29 -4.14 3.37 -5.31
CA SER A 29 -5.25 4.04 -6.01
C SER A 29 -5.87 3.12 -7.06
N ILE A 30 -7.20 3.01 -7.04
CA ILE A 30 -7.98 2.22 -8.00
C ILE A 30 -9.07 3.12 -8.59
N PRO A 31 -9.19 3.25 -9.92
CA PRO A 31 -10.32 3.94 -10.53
C PRO A 31 -11.64 3.30 -10.11
N SER A 32 -12.66 4.10 -9.77
CA SER A 32 -13.90 3.57 -9.21
C SER A 32 -14.68 2.68 -10.18
N LYS A 33 -14.52 2.92 -11.50
CA LYS A 33 -15.04 2.04 -12.57
C LYS A 33 -14.48 0.62 -12.48
N ILE A 34 -13.23 0.46 -12.05
CA ILE A 34 -12.60 -0.84 -11.82
C ILE A 34 -13.03 -1.39 -10.47
N TYR A 35 -12.97 -0.60 -9.40
CA TYR A 35 -13.33 -1.07 -8.05
C TYR A 35 -14.78 -1.57 -7.95
N SER A 36 -15.67 -1.07 -8.80
CA SER A 36 -17.10 -1.46 -8.81
C SER A 36 -17.41 -2.64 -9.74
N LEU A 37 -16.39 -3.31 -10.29
CA LEU A 37 -16.60 -4.48 -11.15
C LEU A 37 -17.18 -5.65 -10.33
N PRO A 38 -18.07 -6.47 -10.91
CA PRO A 38 -18.76 -7.56 -10.19
C PRO A 38 -17.83 -8.53 -9.48
N GLU A 39 -16.69 -8.83 -10.06
CA GLU A 39 -15.68 -9.73 -9.52
C GLU A 39 -14.97 -9.17 -8.27
N ILE A 40 -14.75 -7.85 -8.22
CA ILE A 40 -14.18 -7.16 -7.04
C ILE A 40 -15.25 -6.99 -5.97
N GLU A 41 -16.50 -6.67 -6.36
CA GLU A 41 -17.62 -6.58 -5.42
C GLU A 41 -17.93 -7.94 -4.79
N ALA A 42 -17.88 -9.03 -5.56
CA ALA A 42 -18.06 -10.39 -5.04
C ALA A 42 -16.99 -10.74 -4.00
N LEU A 43 -15.72 -10.39 -4.25
CA LEU A 43 -14.65 -10.57 -3.27
C LEU A 43 -14.86 -9.69 -2.02
N SER A 44 -15.32 -8.46 -2.21
CA SER A 44 -15.65 -7.53 -1.11
C SER A 44 -16.77 -8.09 -0.23
N GLN A 45 -17.81 -8.65 -0.84
CA GLN A 45 -18.91 -9.27 -0.11
C GLN A 45 -18.44 -10.51 0.65
N GLN A 46 -17.64 -11.38 0.02
CA GLN A 46 -17.07 -12.55 0.69
C GLN A 46 -16.20 -12.18 1.91
N LEU A 47 -15.48 -11.07 1.83
CA LEU A 47 -14.70 -10.51 2.93
C LEU A 47 -15.61 -10.05 4.08
N ARG A 48 -16.64 -9.23 3.77
CA ARG A 48 -17.60 -8.71 4.77
C ARG A 48 -18.42 -9.82 5.43
N ASP A 49 -18.76 -10.86 4.68
CA ASP A 49 -19.46 -12.05 5.20
C ASP A 49 -18.54 -12.95 6.06
N GLY A 50 -17.23 -12.65 6.12
CA GLY A 50 -16.23 -13.43 6.85
C GLY A 50 -15.91 -14.79 6.22
N THR A 51 -16.42 -15.07 5.01
CA THR A 51 -16.15 -16.31 4.27
C THR A 51 -14.72 -16.35 3.74
N VAL A 52 -14.13 -15.18 3.48
CA VAL A 52 -12.75 -15.00 3.08
C VAL A 52 -12.04 -14.15 4.14
N LYS A 53 -10.84 -14.58 4.54
CA LYS A 53 -9.93 -13.82 5.39
C LYS A 53 -8.69 -13.47 4.59
N LEU A 54 -8.38 -12.18 4.53
CA LEU A 54 -7.21 -11.64 3.85
C LEU A 54 -6.37 -10.91 4.89
N HIS A 55 -5.16 -11.41 5.10
CA HIS A 55 -4.14 -10.75 5.90
C HIS A 55 -2.82 -11.40 5.59
N TRP A 56 -1.77 -10.61 5.36
CA TRP A 56 -0.48 -11.15 4.97
C TRP A 56 0.08 -12.16 5.98
N LYS A 57 -0.16 -11.93 7.28
CA LYS A 57 0.30 -12.84 8.34
C LYS A 57 -0.26 -14.27 8.21
N ASP A 58 -1.42 -14.42 7.59
CA ASP A 58 -2.15 -15.68 7.47
C ASP A 58 -1.70 -16.52 6.26
N VAL A 59 -0.80 -16.01 5.41
CA VAL A 59 -0.25 -16.73 4.25
C VAL A 59 0.48 -18.03 4.63
N THR A 60 1.05 -18.06 5.84
CA THR A 60 1.74 -19.22 6.42
C THR A 60 0.80 -20.15 7.18
N GLY A 61 -0.46 -19.77 7.34
CA GLY A 61 -1.50 -20.52 8.02
C GLY A 61 -2.12 -21.62 7.15
N LYS A 62 -3.45 -21.76 7.23
CA LYS A 62 -4.21 -22.80 6.52
C LYS A 62 -4.09 -22.64 5.00
N ALA A 63 -4.13 -23.76 4.28
CA ALA A 63 -4.07 -23.78 2.82
C ALA A 63 -5.13 -22.87 2.18
N ASP A 64 -6.36 -22.90 2.68
CA ASP A 64 -7.46 -22.08 2.16
C ASP A 64 -7.19 -20.58 2.28
N TYR A 65 -6.57 -20.12 3.38
CA TYR A 65 -6.23 -18.71 3.55
C TYR A 65 -5.19 -18.26 2.52
N ARG A 66 -4.16 -19.09 2.33
CA ARG A 66 -3.15 -18.86 1.29
C ARG A 66 -3.77 -18.83 -0.10
N THR A 67 -4.66 -19.77 -0.42
CA THR A 67 -5.36 -19.82 -1.70
C THR A 67 -6.19 -18.56 -1.92
N ASN A 68 -6.90 -18.08 -0.89
CA ASN A 68 -7.69 -16.85 -0.98
C ASN A 68 -6.81 -15.61 -1.21
N ILE A 69 -5.68 -15.49 -0.51
CA ILE A 69 -4.70 -14.41 -0.72
C ILE A 69 -4.18 -14.42 -2.16
N VAL A 70 -3.76 -15.60 -2.67
CA VAL A 70 -3.24 -15.72 -4.04
C VAL A 70 -4.30 -15.38 -5.07
N LYS A 71 -5.56 -15.80 -4.86
CA LYS A 71 -6.68 -15.45 -5.75
C LYS A 71 -6.95 -13.94 -5.74
N ALA A 72 -7.01 -13.32 -4.57
CA ALA A 72 -7.25 -11.88 -4.42
C ALA A 72 -6.17 -11.03 -5.11
N LEU A 73 -4.90 -11.37 -4.91
CA LEU A 73 -3.78 -10.67 -5.55
C LEU A 73 -3.76 -10.87 -7.07
N ASN A 74 -4.03 -12.08 -7.56
CA ASN A 74 -4.13 -12.31 -9.01
C ASN A 74 -5.32 -11.58 -9.63
N LEU A 75 -6.47 -11.52 -8.95
CA LEU A 75 -7.64 -10.78 -9.41
C LEU A 75 -7.31 -9.29 -9.60
N ILE A 76 -6.71 -8.66 -8.59
CA ILE A 76 -6.35 -7.24 -8.69
C ILE A 76 -5.25 -7.01 -9.74
N ALA A 77 -4.31 -7.94 -9.89
CA ALA A 77 -3.26 -7.86 -10.89
C ALA A 77 -3.80 -7.81 -12.33
N GLU A 78 -5.00 -8.33 -12.61
CA GLU A 78 -5.62 -8.21 -13.94
C GLU A 78 -5.72 -6.76 -14.42
N TYR A 79 -5.83 -5.80 -13.49
CA TYR A 79 -5.97 -4.37 -13.79
C TYR A 79 -4.68 -3.59 -13.54
N HIS A 80 -3.51 -4.25 -13.41
CA HIS A 80 -2.25 -3.64 -12.97
C HIS A 80 -1.89 -2.32 -13.66
N HIS A 81 -2.19 -2.17 -14.95
CA HIS A 81 -1.90 -0.97 -15.76
C HIS A 81 -2.76 0.25 -15.41
N LEU A 82 -3.81 0.08 -14.60
CA LEU A 82 -4.72 1.13 -14.13
C LEU A 82 -4.52 1.46 -12.65
N LEU A 83 -3.68 0.69 -11.96
CA LEU A 83 -3.41 0.89 -10.53
C LEU A 83 -2.18 1.77 -10.36
N LYS A 84 -2.15 2.53 -9.28
CA LYS A 84 -0.92 3.18 -8.80
C LYS A 84 -0.70 2.78 -7.36
N PHE A 85 0.53 2.44 -7.04
CA PHE A 85 0.91 2.07 -5.68
C PHE A 85 2.18 2.84 -5.28
N ASN A 86 2.04 3.68 -4.27
CA ASN A 86 3.13 4.45 -3.70
C ASN A 86 3.51 3.86 -2.34
N VAL A 87 4.80 3.63 -2.10
CA VAL A 87 5.29 3.04 -0.84
C VAL A 87 6.46 3.85 -0.31
N ILE A 88 6.43 4.19 0.97
CA ILE A 88 7.56 4.79 1.69
C ILE A 88 8.11 3.76 2.67
N HIS A 89 9.40 3.47 2.55
CA HIS A 89 10.20 2.85 3.60
C HIS A 89 10.86 3.94 4.44
N TYR A 90 10.71 3.86 5.76
CA TYR A 90 11.34 4.78 6.70
C TYR A 90 12.05 4.02 7.83
N ASP A 91 13.03 4.66 8.47
CA ASP A 91 13.71 4.11 9.65
C ASP A 91 13.28 4.86 10.92
N TYR A 92 12.40 4.24 11.71
CA TYR A 92 11.95 4.80 12.99
C TYR A 92 13.11 5.03 13.97
N SER A 93 14.08 4.11 14.04
CA SER A 93 15.19 4.21 14.97
C SER A 93 16.14 5.37 14.64
N MET A 94 16.31 5.69 13.36
CA MET A 94 17.06 6.89 12.95
C MET A 94 16.30 8.18 13.32
N LEU A 95 14.96 8.16 13.24
CA LEU A 95 14.11 9.29 13.63
C LEU A 95 14.14 9.55 15.13
N ALA A 96 13.94 8.51 15.94
CA ALA A 96 13.90 8.57 17.40
C ALA A 96 15.20 9.13 18.02
N ASN A 97 16.34 8.93 17.36
CA ASN A 97 17.64 9.39 17.85
C ASN A 97 17.97 10.86 17.50
N ARG A 98 17.05 11.62 16.89
CA ARG A 98 17.29 13.02 16.55
C ARG A 98 17.23 13.92 17.78
N ARG A 99 18.37 14.51 18.12
CA ARG A 99 18.48 15.49 19.22
C ARG A 99 17.53 16.67 18.98
N GLY A 100 16.79 17.05 20.03
CA GLY A 100 15.94 18.24 20.04
C GLY A 100 14.48 18.01 19.65
N PHE A 101 14.07 16.79 19.30
CA PHE A 101 12.67 16.43 19.05
C PHE A 101 12.23 15.32 19.99
N GLY A 102 11.04 15.47 20.59
CA GLY A 102 10.43 14.43 21.41
C GLY A 102 9.77 13.34 20.56
N GLU A 103 9.62 12.14 21.13
CA GLU A 103 8.98 10.99 20.46
C GLU A 103 7.57 11.33 19.96
N ASP A 104 6.78 12.09 20.72
CA ASP A 104 5.42 12.50 20.33
C ASP A 104 5.38 13.29 19.01
N LEU A 105 6.36 14.16 18.78
CA LEU A 105 6.43 14.95 17.55
C LEU A 105 6.88 14.09 16.37
N ILE A 106 7.75 13.10 16.63
CA ILE A 106 8.21 12.13 15.62
C ILE A 106 7.03 11.24 15.20
N ASP A 107 6.30 10.69 16.17
CA ASP A 107 5.10 9.88 15.93
C ASP A 107 4.07 10.71 15.15
N ARG A 108 3.79 11.93 15.59
CA ARG A 108 2.87 12.82 14.86
C ARG A 108 3.35 13.06 13.42
N MET A 109 4.64 13.26 13.18
CA MET A 109 5.16 13.45 11.82
C MET A 109 4.99 12.19 10.97
N ILE A 110 5.39 11.02 11.48
CA ILE A 110 5.27 9.73 10.78
C ILE A 110 3.80 9.46 10.44
N TYR A 111 2.93 9.50 11.45
CA TYR A 111 1.53 9.09 11.33
C TYR A 111 0.63 10.15 10.72
N THR A 112 1.14 11.33 10.32
CA THR A 112 0.35 12.34 9.60
C THR A 112 0.97 12.80 8.28
N LYS A 113 2.29 12.99 8.21
CA LYS A 113 2.97 13.52 7.02
C LYS A 113 3.34 12.45 6.00
N PHE A 114 3.66 11.23 6.42
CA PHE A 114 3.89 10.15 5.45
C PHE A 114 2.60 9.72 4.76
N PRO A 115 1.47 9.48 5.46
CA PRO A 115 0.19 9.22 4.81
C PRO A 115 -0.22 10.34 3.83
N GLU A 116 -0.11 11.61 4.24
CA GLU A 116 -0.42 12.76 3.37
C GLU A 116 0.42 12.74 2.09
N ARG A 117 1.74 12.58 2.20
CA ARG A 117 2.64 12.56 1.03
C ARG A 117 2.37 11.40 0.09
N ILE A 118 2.10 10.21 0.63
CA ILE A 118 1.79 9.01 -0.15
C ILE A 118 0.53 9.25 -0.98
N ILE A 119 -0.54 9.71 -0.34
CA ILE A 119 -1.84 9.93 -0.97
C ILE A 119 -1.78 11.11 -1.95
N TYR A 120 -1.14 12.22 -1.59
CA TYR A 120 -0.89 13.33 -2.52
C TYR A 120 -0.18 12.86 -3.80
N GLY A 121 0.82 11.99 -3.65
CA GLY A 121 1.55 11.41 -4.78
C GLY A 121 0.68 10.57 -5.72
N LEU A 122 -0.44 10.00 -5.25
CA LEU A 122 -1.39 9.25 -6.07
C LEU A 122 -2.36 10.17 -6.83
N LEU A 123 -2.75 11.28 -6.19
CA LEU A 123 -3.78 12.20 -6.68
C LEU A 123 -3.26 13.32 -7.59
N ARG A 124 -1.98 13.68 -7.49
CA ARG A 124 -1.39 14.78 -8.27
C ARG A 124 -1.02 14.39 -9.69
N GLY A 125 -0.78 15.41 -10.53
CA GLY A 125 -0.20 15.22 -11.86
C GLY A 125 -1.20 14.89 -12.98
N TYR A 126 -2.50 14.93 -12.67
CA TYR A 126 -3.53 15.03 -13.70
C TYR A 126 -3.55 16.48 -14.18
N GLY A 127 -3.24 16.70 -15.46
CA GLY A 127 -3.20 18.04 -16.04
C GLY A 127 -4.58 18.74 -15.99
N ARG A 128 -4.67 19.95 -16.57
CA ARG A 128 -5.87 20.82 -16.47
C ARG A 128 -7.15 20.31 -17.15
N THR A 129 -7.12 19.13 -17.76
CA THR A 129 -8.23 18.56 -18.54
C THR A 129 -9.05 17.55 -17.75
N VAL A 130 -8.56 17.11 -16.58
CA VAL A 130 -9.19 16.08 -15.75
C VAL A 130 -9.26 16.59 -14.32
N ASP A 131 -10.47 16.63 -13.77
CA ASP A 131 -10.70 16.82 -12.35
C ASP A 131 -10.93 15.46 -11.68
N ILE A 132 -10.23 15.21 -10.59
CA ILE A 132 -10.32 13.99 -9.80
C ILE A 132 -11.17 14.23 -8.57
N THR A 133 -12.13 13.35 -8.33
CA THR A 133 -12.79 13.21 -7.03
C THR A 133 -12.31 11.93 -6.36
N THR A 134 -12.13 11.96 -5.05
CA THR A 134 -11.61 10.78 -4.35
C THR A 134 -12.25 10.52 -3.00
N ASP A 135 -12.41 9.23 -2.72
CA ASP A 135 -12.76 8.68 -1.41
C ASP A 135 -11.56 7.92 -0.87
N ILE A 136 -11.16 8.24 0.36
CA ILE A 136 -9.97 7.68 1.02
C ILE A 136 -10.40 6.73 2.14
N TYR A 137 -9.79 5.56 2.15
CA TYR A 137 -10.02 4.48 3.10
C TYR A 137 -8.69 4.14 3.79
N ILE A 138 -8.63 4.31 5.10
CA ILE A 138 -7.42 4.14 5.91
C ILE A 138 -7.67 2.98 6.87
N GLU A 139 -6.71 2.07 7.05
CA GLU A 139 -6.82 1.01 8.07
C GLU A 139 -7.19 1.60 9.45
N ASP A 140 -8.06 0.93 10.19
CA ASP A 140 -8.45 1.36 11.53
C ASP A 140 -7.42 0.96 12.60
N SER A 141 -6.41 1.80 12.84
CA SER A 141 -5.38 1.59 13.86
C SER A 141 -5.46 2.56 15.03
N THR A 142 -4.94 2.18 16.20
CA THR A 142 -4.90 3.03 17.40
C THR A 142 -4.14 4.33 17.16
N GLU A 143 -3.02 4.26 16.42
CA GLU A 143 -2.21 5.43 16.08
C GLU A 143 -2.98 6.38 15.14
N TYR A 144 -3.66 5.86 14.13
CA TYR A 144 -4.43 6.72 13.22
C TYR A 144 -5.65 7.37 13.90
N LYS A 145 -6.30 6.65 14.82
CA LYS A 145 -7.37 7.21 15.68
C LYS A 145 -6.85 8.34 16.56
N SER A 146 -5.71 8.15 17.23
CA SER A 146 -5.18 9.13 18.19
C SER A 146 -4.82 10.45 17.51
N PHE A 147 -4.41 10.41 16.25
CA PHE A 147 -4.12 11.59 15.43
C PHE A 147 -5.29 12.09 14.58
N GLN A 148 -6.46 11.45 14.64
CA GLN A 148 -7.62 11.74 13.78
C GLN A 148 -7.22 11.81 12.29
N LEU A 149 -6.44 10.82 11.85
CA LEU A 149 -5.76 10.87 10.56
C LEU A 149 -6.74 11.06 9.39
N ASN A 150 -7.90 10.41 9.45
CA ASN A 150 -8.94 10.52 8.43
C ASN A 150 -9.38 11.99 8.19
N ASP A 151 -9.67 12.73 9.26
CA ASP A 151 -10.11 14.12 9.17
C ASP A 151 -8.96 15.02 8.71
N LEU A 152 -7.78 14.82 9.28
CA LEU A 152 -6.58 15.58 8.97
C LEU A 152 -6.17 15.43 7.50
N ILE A 153 -6.24 14.22 6.94
CA ILE A 153 -5.85 13.94 5.55
C ILE A 153 -6.79 14.64 4.57
N LYS A 154 -8.10 14.56 4.81
CA LYS A 154 -9.10 15.24 3.97
C LYS A 154 -8.86 16.74 3.95
N GLU A 155 -8.66 17.34 5.12
CA GLU A 155 -8.40 18.77 5.24
C GLU A 155 -7.10 19.17 4.54
N GLN A 156 -5.99 18.51 4.87
CA GLN A 156 -4.66 18.86 4.36
C GLN A 156 -4.56 18.70 2.84
N LEU A 157 -5.10 17.61 2.28
CA LEU A 157 -5.06 17.38 0.84
C LEU A 157 -5.94 18.38 0.07
N ASN A 158 -7.12 18.73 0.59
CA ASN A 158 -7.96 19.75 -0.05
C ASN A 158 -7.31 21.15 0.02
N ILE A 159 -6.70 21.52 1.15
CA ILE A 159 -5.93 22.76 1.27
C ILE A 159 -4.75 22.76 0.29
N GLN A 160 -4.02 21.65 0.21
CA GLN A 160 -2.88 21.50 -0.69
C GLN A 160 -3.31 21.61 -2.15
N SER A 161 -4.42 20.97 -2.53
CA SER A 161 -5.00 21.05 -3.86
C SER A 161 -5.33 22.50 -4.24
N LEU A 162 -6.03 23.21 -3.35
CA LEU A 162 -6.39 24.62 -3.54
C LEU A 162 -5.14 25.52 -3.66
N TYR A 163 -4.17 25.34 -2.76
CA TYR A 163 -2.95 26.16 -2.73
C TYR A 163 -2.06 25.94 -3.96
N ARG A 164 -2.00 24.71 -4.47
CA ARG A 164 -1.12 24.32 -5.59
C ARG A 164 -1.80 24.40 -6.95
N GLY A 165 -3.10 24.65 -7.00
CA GLY A 165 -3.89 24.59 -8.23
C GLY A 165 -3.91 23.18 -8.81
N GLU A 166 -3.94 22.16 -7.95
CA GLU A 166 -4.14 20.77 -8.39
C GLU A 166 -5.63 20.55 -8.70
N HIS A 167 -5.90 19.59 -9.57
CA HIS A 167 -7.24 19.30 -10.06
C HIS A 167 -7.82 18.07 -9.36
N TYR A 168 -7.78 18.04 -8.02
CA TYR A 168 -8.42 16.97 -7.25
C TYR A 168 -9.16 17.50 -6.02
N VAL A 169 -10.21 16.79 -5.61
CA VAL A 169 -10.98 17.06 -4.38
C VAL A 169 -11.20 15.74 -3.62
N VAL A 170 -10.82 15.73 -2.35
CA VAL A 170 -11.14 14.66 -1.41
C VAL A 170 -12.54 14.85 -0.87
N LEU A 171 -13.45 13.96 -1.26
CA LEU A 171 -14.85 13.97 -0.84
C LEU A 171 -15.00 13.37 0.56
N THR A 172 -14.43 12.19 0.76
CA THR A 172 -14.49 11.45 2.03
C THR A 172 -13.12 10.88 2.40
N SER A 173 -12.91 10.72 3.71
CA SER A 173 -11.75 10.07 4.29
C SER A 173 -12.19 9.41 5.58
N GLN A 174 -12.00 8.11 5.71
CA GLN A 174 -12.51 7.32 6.83
C GLN A 174 -11.52 6.26 7.29
N LEU A 175 -11.56 5.98 8.60
CA LEU A 175 -10.91 4.81 9.18
C LEU A 175 -11.83 3.60 8.99
N VAL A 176 -11.26 2.49 8.54
CA VAL A 176 -12.00 1.31 8.12
C VAL A 176 -11.58 0.09 8.93
N PRO A 177 -12.50 -0.56 9.65
CA PRO A 177 -12.22 -1.78 10.37
C PRO A 177 -11.73 -2.91 9.45
N LYS A 178 -10.94 -3.81 10.03
CA LYS A 178 -10.44 -4.98 9.32
C LYS A 178 -11.60 -5.86 8.81
N GLY A 179 -11.52 -6.27 7.55
CA GLY A 179 -12.55 -7.09 6.89
C GLY A 179 -13.71 -6.31 6.27
N GLU A 180 -13.71 -4.98 6.29
CA GLU A 180 -14.81 -4.18 5.72
C GLU A 180 -14.55 -3.74 4.27
N GLU A 181 -13.33 -3.29 3.96
CA GLU A 181 -12.96 -2.80 2.62
C GLU A 181 -11.84 -3.63 2.00
N ILE A 182 -12.13 -4.26 0.85
CA ILE A 182 -11.17 -5.11 0.16
C ILE A 182 -9.91 -4.35 -0.25
N GLY A 183 -10.03 -3.07 -0.63
CA GLY A 183 -8.88 -2.28 -1.05
C GLY A 183 -7.86 -2.05 0.07
N VAL A 184 -8.31 -1.95 1.33
CA VAL A 184 -7.41 -1.86 2.50
C VAL A 184 -6.68 -3.18 2.69
N GLU A 185 -7.38 -4.31 2.64
CA GLU A 185 -6.74 -5.63 2.78
C GLU A 185 -5.78 -5.95 1.63
N ILE A 186 -6.10 -5.54 0.39
CA ILE A 186 -5.16 -5.66 -0.73
C ILE A 186 -3.92 -4.81 -0.49
N THR A 187 -4.05 -3.64 0.13
CA THR A 187 -2.93 -2.78 0.50
C THR A 187 -2.02 -3.47 1.54
N ASP A 188 -2.57 -4.07 2.60
CA ASP A 188 -1.82 -4.93 3.57
C ASP A 188 -1.05 -6.03 2.83
N LEU A 189 -1.74 -6.76 1.94
CA LEU A 189 -1.15 -7.89 1.22
C LEU A 189 0.01 -7.44 0.33
N LEU A 190 -0.15 -6.35 -0.42
CA LEU A 190 0.92 -5.81 -1.27
C LEU A 190 2.11 -5.31 -0.44
N LEU A 191 1.86 -4.61 0.68
CA LEU A 191 2.92 -4.20 1.61
C LEU A 191 3.65 -5.40 2.20
N GLY A 192 2.92 -6.45 2.56
CA GLY A 192 3.48 -7.71 3.03
C GLY A 192 4.40 -8.39 2.02
N VAL A 193 3.98 -8.42 0.75
CA VAL A 193 4.81 -8.92 -0.37
C VAL A 193 6.08 -8.08 -0.52
N ILE A 194 5.95 -6.75 -0.59
CA ILE A 194 7.09 -5.83 -0.73
C ILE A 194 8.06 -6.00 0.42
N ARG A 195 7.55 -6.02 1.65
CA ARG A 195 8.34 -6.21 2.86
C ARG A 195 9.14 -7.52 2.80
N ASN A 196 8.49 -8.62 2.42
CA ASN A 196 9.15 -9.91 2.28
C ASN A 196 10.22 -9.92 1.18
N ILE A 197 9.98 -9.22 0.06
CA ILE A 197 10.97 -9.04 -1.02
C ILE A 197 12.19 -8.26 -0.52
N ILE A 198 11.99 -7.18 0.24
CA ILE A 198 13.09 -6.37 0.80
C ILE A 198 13.88 -7.18 1.84
N GLU A 199 13.20 -7.94 2.68
CA GLU A 199 13.85 -8.77 3.71
C GLU A 199 14.75 -9.86 3.11
N ASN A 200 14.38 -10.39 1.93
CA ASN A 200 15.15 -11.31 1.10
C ASN A 200 16.01 -12.30 1.90
N LYS A 201 15.38 -13.25 2.58
CA LYS A 201 16.05 -14.23 3.44
C LYS A 201 16.05 -15.63 2.78
N PRO A 202 16.94 -15.91 1.80
CA PRO A 202 17.04 -17.22 1.15
C PRO A 202 17.46 -18.33 2.11
N ASP A 203 18.41 -18.05 2.98
CA ASP A 203 18.96 -19.03 3.93
C ASP A 203 18.14 -19.16 5.22
N SER A 204 16.90 -18.65 5.24
CA SER A 204 16.08 -18.75 6.44
C SER A 204 15.64 -20.20 6.70
N GLU A 205 16.01 -20.73 7.85
CA GLU A 205 15.49 -22.01 8.35
C GLU A 205 14.02 -21.93 8.79
N SER A 206 13.45 -20.72 8.84
CA SER A 206 12.05 -20.52 9.21
C SER A 206 11.12 -21.00 8.10
N LYS A 207 10.35 -22.05 8.40
CA LYS A 207 9.28 -22.56 7.52
C LYS A 207 8.31 -21.46 7.08
N GLN A 208 8.05 -20.48 7.94
CA GLN A 208 7.16 -19.37 7.62
C GLN A 208 7.75 -18.48 6.50
N TYR A 209 9.04 -18.19 6.55
CA TYR A 209 9.73 -17.44 5.49
C TYR A 209 9.77 -18.23 4.18
N GLN A 210 10.10 -19.52 4.25
CA GLN A 210 10.12 -20.39 3.07
C GLN A 210 8.75 -20.43 2.37
N ILE A 211 7.67 -20.57 3.13
CA ILE A 211 6.29 -20.51 2.59
C ILE A 211 6.04 -19.17 1.91
N ARG A 212 6.33 -18.04 2.58
CA ARG A 212 6.12 -16.69 2.02
C ARG A 212 6.89 -16.53 0.71
N ASN A 213 8.17 -16.90 0.70
CA ASN A 213 9.02 -16.78 -0.49
C ASN A 213 8.48 -17.62 -1.64
N SER A 214 8.07 -18.87 -1.39
CA SER A 214 7.47 -19.73 -2.41
C SER A 214 6.17 -19.15 -2.98
N VAL A 215 5.32 -18.54 -2.15
CA VAL A 215 4.06 -17.92 -2.58
C VAL A 215 4.34 -16.69 -3.43
N ILE A 216 5.27 -15.83 -3.00
CA ILE A 216 5.64 -14.63 -3.76
C ILE A 216 6.21 -15.02 -5.11
N ILE A 217 7.14 -15.99 -5.17
CA ILE A 217 7.68 -16.47 -6.44
C ILE A 217 6.58 -17.04 -7.34
N SER A 218 5.64 -17.81 -6.78
CA SER A 218 4.48 -18.31 -7.53
C SER A 218 3.60 -17.18 -8.08
N LEU A 219 3.41 -16.09 -7.34
CA LEU A 219 2.68 -14.92 -7.80
C LEU A 219 3.45 -14.18 -8.90
N LEU A 220 4.77 -14.04 -8.76
CA LEU A 220 5.63 -13.36 -9.73
C LEU A 220 5.75 -14.11 -11.07
N LYS A 221 5.42 -15.41 -11.11
CA LYS A 221 5.26 -16.15 -12.37
C LYS A 221 4.06 -15.64 -13.20
N ASN A 222 3.07 -14.98 -12.59
CA ASN A 222 2.03 -14.27 -13.32
C ASN A 222 2.59 -12.94 -13.86
N PRO A 223 2.66 -12.73 -15.18
CA PRO A 223 3.24 -11.52 -15.76
C PRO A 223 2.51 -10.23 -15.37
N LYS A 224 1.20 -10.31 -15.08
CA LYS A 224 0.42 -9.16 -14.66
C LYS A 224 0.73 -8.76 -13.22
N PHE A 225 0.90 -9.74 -12.33
CA PHE A 225 1.32 -9.49 -10.96
C PHE A 225 2.78 -9.00 -10.92
N TYR A 226 3.66 -9.62 -11.70
CA TYR A 226 5.03 -9.12 -11.88
C TYR A 226 5.03 -7.65 -12.31
N SER A 227 4.22 -7.30 -13.32
CA SER A 227 4.09 -5.92 -13.80
C SER A 227 3.51 -4.96 -12.77
N LEU A 228 2.57 -5.42 -11.92
CA LEU A 228 2.07 -4.61 -10.81
C LEU A 228 3.20 -4.27 -9.83
N ILE A 229 3.96 -5.27 -9.40
CA ILE A 229 5.04 -5.10 -8.41
C ILE A 229 6.23 -4.34 -8.99
N SER A 230 6.58 -4.54 -10.27
CA SER A 230 7.70 -3.83 -10.90
C SER A 230 7.42 -2.34 -11.13
N ASN A 231 6.16 -1.93 -11.16
CA ASN A 231 5.74 -0.55 -11.43
C ASN A 231 5.38 0.25 -10.16
N ILE A 232 5.63 -0.30 -8.97
CA ILE A 232 5.40 0.46 -7.74
C ILE A 232 6.34 1.66 -7.67
N LYS A 233 5.86 2.77 -7.13
CA LYS A 233 6.73 3.90 -6.78
C LYS A 233 7.20 3.73 -5.35
N TYR A 234 8.42 3.22 -5.22
CA TYR A 234 9.04 2.94 -3.94
C TYR A 234 10.00 4.08 -3.58
N PHE A 235 9.91 4.54 -2.35
CA PHE A 235 10.70 5.64 -1.84
C PHE A 235 11.37 5.23 -0.53
N GLU A 236 12.61 5.66 -0.34
CA GLU A 236 13.29 5.51 0.94
C GLU A 236 13.48 6.86 1.60
N TRP A 237 13.10 6.92 2.87
CA TRP A 237 13.29 8.11 3.68
C TRP A 237 14.28 7.81 4.81
N SER A 238 15.47 8.38 4.69
CA SER A 238 16.56 8.29 5.66
C SER A 238 17.00 9.68 6.14
N ASN A 239 16.02 10.55 6.41
CA ASN A 239 16.27 11.93 6.82
C ASN A 239 17.02 12.78 5.76
N VAL A 240 16.63 12.56 4.51
CA VAL A 240 17.09 13.33 3.36
C VAL A 240 16.15 14.50 3.05
N ARG A 241 16.68 15.54 2.40
CA ARG A 241 15.93 16.75 2.02
C ARG A 241 14.81 16.46 1.04
N GLU A 242 15.03 15.51 0.14
CA GLU A 242 14.12 15.12 -0.92
C GLU A 242 13.83 13.63 -0.81
N LEU A 243 12.58 13.25 -1.04
CA LEU A 243 12.16 11.86 -1.07
C LEU A 243 12.60 11.26 -2.42
N THR A 244 13.62 10.42 -2.42
CA THR A 244 14.18 9.83 -3.63
C THR A 244 13.42 8.55 -3.99
N GLU A 245 12.95 8.47 -5.23
CA GLU A 245 12.39 7.23 -5.78
C GLU A 245 13.52 6.24 -6.03
N ILE A 246 13.37 5.02 -5.52
CA ILE A 246 14.30 3.91 -5.77
C ILE A 246 13.61 2.91 -6.68
N ASN A 247 14.36 2.42 -7.67
CA ASN A 247 13.87 1.41 -8.60
C ASN A 247 13.63 0.08 -7.86
N PHE A 248 12.37 -0.21 -7.51
CA PHE A 248 12.03 -1.43 -6.79
C PHE A 248 12.33 -2.71 -7.57
N ASN A 249 12.41 -2.62 -8.90
CA ASN A 249 12.74 -3.75 -9.74
C ASN A 249 14.12 -4.36 -9.40
N ASP A 250 15.05 -3.58 -8.85
CA ASP A 250 16.36 -4.09 -8.45
C ASP A 250 16.24 -5.06 -7.26
N TYR A 251 15.42 -4.74 -6.25
CA TYR A 251 15.09 -5.67 -5.16
C TYR A 251 14.39 -6.92 -5.68
N LEU A 252 13.44 -6.74 -6.60
CA LEU A 252 12.66 -7.82 -7.19
C LEU A 252 13.56 -8.84 -7.93
N GLN A 253 14.51 -8.36 -8.73
CA GLN A 253 15.42 -9.21 -9.49
C GLN A 253 16.34 -10.01 -8.56
N ILE A 254 16.91 -9.36 -7.53
CA ILE A 254 17.76 -10.04 -6.54
C ILE A 254 16.95 -11.09 -5.78
N PHE A 255 15.71 -10.77 -5.40
CA PHE A 255 14.81 -11.71 -4.72
C PHE A 255 14.54 -12.95 -5.59
N ILE A 256 14.19 -12.77 -6.86
CA ILE A 256 13.95 -13.90 -7.78
C ILE A 256 15.22 -14.74 -7.96
N ALA A 257 16.39 -14.11 -8.10
CA ALA A 257 17.66 -14.80 -8.26
C ALA A 257 18.04 -15.65 -7.03
N ASN A 258 17.84 -15.11 -5.83
CA ASN A 258 18.11 -15.79 -4.57
C ASN A 258 17.13 -16.93 -4.26
N HIS A 259 15.98 -16.94 -4.93
CA HIS A 259 14.90 -17.92 -4.75
C HIS A 259 14.60 -18.71 -6.04
N TYR A 260 15.62 -18.85 -6.89
CA TYR A 260 15.48 -19.41 -8.23
C TYR A 260 15.01 -20.88 -8.21
N GLU A 261 15.22 -21.60 -7.12
CA GLU A 261 14.69 -22.95 -6.91
C GLU A 261 13.16 -23.02 -6.99
N TYR A 262 12.45 -21.98 -6.52
CA TYR A 262 10.99 -21.90 -6.64
C TYR A 262 10.56 -21.35 -8.02
N TRP A 263 11.47 -20.69 -8.74
CA TRP A 263 11.21 -20.07 -10.03
C TRP A 263 11.22 -21.09 -11.18
N LYS A 264 12.05 -22.13 -11.09
CA LYS A 264 12.02 -23.28 -12.00
C LYS A 264 10.61 -23.90 -12.11
#